data_AF-A0A2H3JSR9-F1
#
_entry.id   AF-A0A2H3JSR9-F1
#
_cell.length_a   1.000
_cell.length_b   1.000
_cell.length_c   1.000
_cell.angle_alpha   90.00
_cell.angle_beta   90.00
_cell.angle_gamma   90.00
#
_symmetry.space_group_name_H-M   'P 1'
#
loop_
_entity.id
_entity.type
_entity.pdbx_description
1 polymer ?
#
loop_
_entity_poly.entity_id
_entity_poly.type
_entity_poly.pdbx_seq_one_letter_code
_entity_poly.pdbx_strand_id
1 'polypeptide(L)'
;AARDFEDILQCIIPILDMLLPPEHNEVVLTLLFELATWHALAKLRLHTEDTLTVFTRATESLGDSLRAFVNTTCEAYDTQELPKEHAARGRRTAAMRERGKGKATDTNASSETANELSNGPKIKKLNLSTYKLHALADYPQAIRQFGTTDNYSTQVVSH
;
A
#
# COMPACT_ATOMS: atom_id res chain seq x y z
N ALA A 1 -4.17 -5.69 -13.13
CA ALA A 1 -3.46 -5.21 -11.92
C ALA A 1 -4.09 -3.92 -11.37
N ALA A 2 -3.84 -2.73 -11.94
CA ALA A 2 -4.48 -1.49 -11.43
C ALA A 2 -6.01 -1.46 -11.63
N ARG A 3 -6.50 -1.96 -12.78
CA ARG A 3 -7.95 -2.08 -13.05
C ARG A 3 -8.64 -3.00 -12.04
N ASP A 4 -8.01 -4.13 -11.73
CA ASP A 4 -8.56 -5.11 -10.80
C ASP A 4 -8.78 -4.51 -9.40
N PHE A 5 -7.89 -3.62 -8.93
CA PHE A 5 -8.07 -2.94 -7.63
C PHE A 5 -9.20 -1.92 -7.65
N GLU A 6 -9.37 -1.19 -8.76
CA GLU A 6 -10.49 -0.26 -8.94
C GLU A 6 -11.83 -0.99 -8.94
N ASP A 7 -11.94 -2.07 -9.73
CA ASP A 7 -13.17 -2.86 -9.83
C ASP A 7 -13.54 -3.47 -8.46
N ILE A 8 -12.54 -3.92 -7.71
CA ILE A 8 -12.72 -4.38 -6.33
C ILE A 8 -13.21 -3.23 -5.44
N LEU A 9 -12.54 -2.08 -5.43
CA LEU A 9 -12.92 -0.94 -4.58
C LEU A 9 -14.37 -0.48 -4.81
N GLN A 10 -14.86 -0.56 -6.05
CA GLN A 10 -16.24 -0.17 -6.39
C GLN A 10 -17.30 -1.12 -5.79
N CYS A 11 -16.96 -2.39 -5.56
CA CYS A 11 -17.93 -3.42 -5.21
C CYS A 11 -17.72 -4.05 -3.82
N ILE A 12 -16.59 -3.79 -3.16
CA ILE A 12 -16.18 -4.49 -1.94
C ILE A 12 -16.90 -3.99 -0.67
N ILE A 13 -17.34 -2.73 -0.63
CA ILE A 13 -17.91 -2.10 0.58
C ILE A 13 -19.14 -2.88 1.10
N PRO A 14 -20.16 -3.21 0.28
CA PRO A 14 -21.32 -3.97 0.77
C PRO A 14 -20.99 -5.40 1.21
N ILE A 15 -19.88 -5.97 0.70
CA ILE A 15 -19.45 -7.34 1.03
C ILE A 15 -18.80 -7.37 2.42
N LEU A 16 -18.08 -6.30 2.77
CA LEU A 16 -17.40 -6.17 4.05
C LEU A 16 -18.29 -5.60 5.15
N ASP A 17 -19.43 -5.01 4.80
CA ASP A 17 -20.37 -4.50 5.78
C ASP A 17 -20.89 -5.62 6.68
N MET A 18 -20.82 -5.38 7.99
CA MET A 18 -21.14 -6.34 9.05
C MET A 18 -20.29 -7.63 9.05
N LEU A 19 -19.19 -7.69 8.29
CA LEU A 19 -18.30 -8.85 8.28
C LEU A 19 -17.38 -8.88 9.49
N LEU A 20 -16.91 -7.71 9.92
CA LEU A 20 -15.98 -7.55 11.03
C LEU A 20 -16.71 -7.16 12.33
N PRO A 21 -16.09 -7.36 13.51
CA PRO A 21 -16.58 -6.78 14.75
C PRO A 21 -16.81 -5.27 14.61
N PRO A 22 -17.82 -4.68 15.29
CA PRO A 22 -18.23 -3.29 15.08
C PRO A 22 -17.08 -2.28 15.14
N GLU A 23 -16.16 -2.45 16.09
CA GLU A 23 -14.98 -1.58 16.29
C GLU A 23 -14.03 -1.52 15.08
N HIS A 24 -13.96 -2.61 14.29
CA HIS A 24 -13.10 -2.70 13.12
C HIS A 24 -13.85 -2.47 11.83
N ASN A 25 -15.14 -2.84 11.79
CA ASN A 25 -15.99 -2.70 10.63
C ASN A 25 -16.09 -1.24 10.20
N GLU A 26 -16.40 -0.34 11.13
CA GLU A 26 -16.53 1.09 10.84
C GLU A 26 -15.23 1.69 10.29
N VAL A 27 -14.09 1.33 10.89
CA VAL A 27 -12.77 1.80 10.46
C VAL A 27 -12.42 1.31 9.05
N VAL A 28 -12.70 0.04 8.75
CA VAL A 28 -12.43 -0.55 7.43
C VAL A 28 -13.35 0.04 6.35
N LEU A 29 -14.66 0.15 6.62
CA LEU A 29 -15.59 0.73 5.66
C LEU A 29 -15.30 2.20 5.39
N THR A 30 -14.94 2.98 6.42
CA THR A 30 -14.53 4.37 6.27
C THR A 30 -13.28 4.48 5.40
N LEU A 31 -12.26 3.66 5.66
CA LEU A 31 -11.03 3.64 4.85
C LEU A 31 -11.32 3.28 3.39
N LEU A 32 -12.20 2.29 3.13
CA LEU A 32 -12.57 1.90 1.78
C LEU A 32 -13.32 3.00 1.04
N PHE A 33 -14.23 3.70 1.73
CA PHE A 33 -14.94 4.85 1.18
C PHE A 33 -13.98 5.99 0.81
N GLU A 34 -13.02 6.30 1.70
CA GLU A 34 -12.00 7.33 1.44
C GLU A 34 -11.09 6.93 0.27
N LEU A 35 -10.67 5.67 0.18
CA LEU A 35 -9.91 5.15 -0.96
C LEU A 35 -10.70 5.27 -2.27
N ALA A 36 -11.97 4.90 -2.26
CA ALA A 36 -12.84 5.01 -3.44
C ALA A 36 -13.04 6.47 -3.86
N THR A 37 -13.26 7.37 -2.90
CA THR A 37 -13.42 8.81 -3.13
C THR A 37 -12.14 9.43 -3.69
N TRP A 38 -10.99 9.17 -3.06
CA TRP A 38 -9.70 9.63 -3.53
C TRP A 38 -9.40 9.13 -4.95
N HIS A 39 -9.66 7.85 -5.21
CA HIS A 39 -9.45 7.25 -6.53
C HIS A 39 -10.37 7.84 -7.60
N ALA A 40 -11.65 8.09 -7.28
CA ALA A 40 -12.58 8.74 -8.20
C ALA A 40 -12.10 10.15 -8.57
N LEU A 41 -11.61 10.93 -7.59
CA LEU A 41 -11.05 12.26 -7.81
C LEU A 41 -9.77 12.21 -8.65
N ALA A 42 -8.87 11.26 -8.36
CA ALA A 42 -7.63 11.06 -9.10
C ALA A 42 -7.85 10.72 -10.59
N LYS A 43 -9.01 10.14 -10.93
CA LYS A 43 -9.36 9.73 -12.30
C LYS A 43 -10.22 10.74 -13.06
N LEU A 44 -10.59 11.87 -12.45
CA LEU A 44 -11.29 12.92 -13.17
C LEU A 44 -10.43 13.38 -14.36
N ARG A 45 -11.04 13.45 -15.54
CA ARG A 45 -10.41 13.95 -16.77
C ARG A 45 -10.44 15.47 -16.88
N LEU A 46 -11.17 16.11 -15.97
CA LEU A 46 -11.27 17.55 -15.89
C LEU A 46 -11.35 17.94 -14.43
N HIS A 47 -10.46 18.85 -14.03
CA HIS A 47 -10.47 19.44 -12.71
C HIS A 47 -10.82 20.93 -12.78
N THR A 48 -11.54 21.38 -11.77
CA THR A 48 -11.71 22.80 -11.45
C THR A 48 -10.96 23.10 -10.15
N GLU A 49 -10.82 24.38 -9.80
CA GLU A 49 -10.26 24.79 -8.52
C GLU A 49 -10.97 24.14 -7.32
N ASP A 50 -12.29 24.01 -7.41
CA ASP A 50 -13.10 23.38 -6.38
C ASP A 50 -12.81 21.88 -6.27
N THR A 51 -12.76 21.15 -7.39
CA THR A 51 -12.49 19.70 -7.33
C THR A 51 -11.08 19.39 -6.87
N LEU A 52 -10.11 20.26 -7.15
CA LEU A 52 -8.74 20.12 -6.63
C LEU A 52 -8.66 20.42 -5.13
N THR A 53 -9.48 21.35 -4.65
CA THR A 53 -9.62 21.63 -3.21
C THR A 53 -10.24 20.44 -2.49
N VAL A 54 -11.29 19.85 -3.06
CA VAL A 54 -11.89 18.60 -2.56
C VAL A 54 -10.87 17.46 -2.60
N PHE A 55 -10.07 17.36 -3.66
CA PHE A 55 -9.06 16.29 -3.78
C PHE A 55 -7.94 16.42 -2.73
N THR A 56 -7.52 17.63 -2.42
CA THR A 56 -6.57 17.88 -1.33
C THR A 56 -7.14 17.40 0.01
N ARG A 57 -8.38 17.80 0.33
CA ARG A 57 -9.06 17.38 1.56
C ARG A 57 -9.30 15.87 1.64
N ALA A 58 -9.69 15.24 0.53
CA ALA A 58 -9.86 13.79 0.45
C ALA A 58 -8.53 13.07 0.72
N THR A 59 -7.40 13.65 0.30
CA THR A 59 -6.07 13.09 0.58
C THR A 59 -5.70 13.19 2.07
N GLU A 60 -6.05 14.30 2.72
CA GLU A 60 -5.88 14.48 4.16
C GLU A 60 -6.75 13.47 4.95
N SER A 61 -8.03 13.36 4.61
CA SER A 61 -8.99 12.43 5.23
C SER A 61 -8.58 10.97 5.04
N LEU A 62 -8.08 10.61 3.85
CA LEU A 62 -7.52 9.29 3.59
C LEU A 62 -6.30 9.00 4.48
N GLY A 63 -5.43 9.99 4.69
CA GLY A 63 -4.29 9.89 5.60
C GLY A 63 -4.71 9.66 7.06
N ASP A 64 -5.76 10.34 7.51
CA ASP A 64 -6.34 10.14 8.84
C ASP A 64 -6.96 8.74 8.99
N SER A 65 -7.72 8.29 7.99
CA SER A 65 -8.34 6.97 7.97
C SER A 65 -7.31 5.84 7.93
N LEU A 66 -6.19 6.01 7.20
CA LEU A 66 -5.07 5.06 7.22
C LEU A 66 -4.42 4.97 8.60
N ARG A 67 -4.24 6.10 9.30
CA ARG A 67 -3.71 6.11 10.66
C ARG A 67 -4.68 5.46 11.64
N ALA A 68 -5.97 5.72 11.53
CA ALA A 68 -7.00 5.08 12.34
C ALA A 68 -7.03 3.56 12.13
N PHE A 69 -6.92 3.10 10.88
CA PHE A 69 -6.84 1.68 10.53
C PHE A 69 -5.60 1.00 11.13
N VAL A 70 -4.43 1.67 11.10
CA VAL A 70 -3.22 1.15 11.73
C VAL A 70 -3.40 1.04 13.25
N ASN A 71 -3.83 2.13 13.89
CA ASN A 71 -3.88 2.21 15.35
C ASN A 71 -5.03 1.41 15.99
N THR A 72 -6.07 1.06 15.22
CA THR A 72 -7.25 0.34 15.73
C THR A 72 -7.25 -1.09 15.25
N THR A 73 -7.31 -1.29 13.93
CA THR A 73 -7.48 -2.62 13.35
C THR A 73 -6.15 -3.35 13.30
N CYS A 74 -5.08 -2.76 12.75
CA CYS A 74 -3.80 -3.47 12.64
C CYS A 74 -3.14 -3.78 14.00
N GLU A 75 -3.46 -3.04 15.06
CA GLU A 75 -2.98 -3.35 16.42
C GLU A 75 -3.73 -4.55 17.04
N ALA A 76 -4.99 -4.77 16.69
CA ALA A 76 -5.81 -5.86 17.22
C ALA A 76 -5.54 -7.23 16.57
N TYR A 77 -5.02 -7.25 15.34
CA TYR A 77 -4.77 -8.49 14.59
C TYR A 77 -3.27 -8.79 14.48
N ASP A 78 -2.84 -9.96 14.95
CA ASP A 78 -1.47 -10.44 14.74
C ASP A 78 -1.30 -10.99 13.32
N THR A 79 -0.85 -10.14 12.41
CA THR A 79 -0.57 -10.50 11.02
C THR A 79 0.87 -10.97 10.86
N GLN A 80 1.04 -12.15 10.28
CA GLN A 80 2.34 -12.77 10.04
C GLN A 80 2.52 -13.13 8.56
N GLU A 81 3.77 -13.41 8.15
CA GLU A 81 4.06 -13.92 6.82
C GLU A 81 3.27 -15.17 6.49
N LEU A 82 2.74 -15.23 5.27
CA LEU A 82 2.17 -16.48 4.77
C LEU A 82 3.28 -17.54 4.65
N PRO A 83 2.95 -18.84 4.78
CA PRO A 83 3.94 -19.91 4.64
C PRO A 83 4.76 -19.84 3.34
N LYS A 84 4.13 -19.41 2.24
CA LYS A 84 4.80 -19.20 0.94
C LYS A 84 5.81 -18.04 0.99
N GLU A 85 5.49 -16.95 1.68
CA GLU A 85 6.38 -15.79 1.83
C GLU A 85 7.57 -16.13 2.72
N HIS A 86 7.32 -16.81 3.85
CA HIS A 86 8.35 -17.29 4.76
C HIS A 86 9.33 -18.24 4.04
N ALA A 87 8.82 -19.22 3.29
CA ALA A 87 9.64 -20.12 2.50
C ALA A 87 10.45 -19.37 1.42
N ALA A 88 9.84 -18.38 0.75
CA ALA A 88 10.53 -17.55 -0.23
C ALA A 88 11.64 -16.69 0.40
N ARG A 89 11.42 -16.17 1.61
CA ARG A 89 12.45 -15.47 2.40
C ARG A 89 13.62 -16.41 2.70
N GLY A 90 13.35 -17.61 3.22
CA GLY A 90 14.39 -18.62 3.49
C GLY A 90 15.22 -18.96 2.26
N ARG A 91 14.59 -19.15 1.09
CA ARG A 91 15.29 -19.37 -0.18
C ARG A 91 16.19 -18.20 -0.58
N ARG A 92 15.73 -16.95 -0.41
CA ARG A 92 16.54 -15.74 -0.70
C ARG A 92 17.74 -15.63 0.23
N THR A 93 17.55 -15.84 1.53
CA THR A 93 18.64 -15.79 2.51
C THR A 93 19.68 -16.86 2.23
N ALA A 94 19.27 -18.09 1.91
CA ALA A 94 20.19 -19.16 1.50
C ALA A 94 20.95 -18.80 0.22
N ALA A 95 20.28 -18.29 -0.81
CA ALA A 95 20.93 -17.88 -2.05
C ALA A 95 21.92 -16.72 -1.85
N MET A 96 21.63 -15.77 -0.95
CA MET A 96 22.57 -14.70 -0.59
C MET A 96 23.82 -15.24 0.12
N ARG A 97 23.66 -16.23 1.02
CA ARG A 97 24.79 -16.89 1.70
C ARG A 97 25.69 -17.62 0.72
N GLU A 98 25.12 -18.34 -0.26
CA GLU A 98 25.91 -19.02 -1.30
C GLU A 98 26.65 -18.04 -2.21
N ARG A 99 26.05 -16.89 -2.54
CA ARG A 99 26.71 -15.82 -3.33
C ARG A 99 27.78 -15.06 -2.53
N GLY A 100 27.67 -15.00 -1.20
CA GLY A 100 28.60 -14.32 -0.30
C GLY A 100 29.88 -15.09 0.02
N LYS A 101 29.97 -16.39 -0.29
CA LYS A 101 31.15 -17.24 -0.01
C LYS A 101 32.45 -16.82 -0.73
N GLY A 102 32.40 -15.86 -1.66
CA GLY A 102 33.57 -15.32 -2.37
C GLY A 102 34.20 -14.06 -1.77
N LYS A 103 33.64 -13.47 -0.69
CA LYS A 103 34.17 -12.26 -0.07
C LYS A 103 34.37 -12.48 1.43
N ALA A 104 35.47 -13.14 1.77
CA ALA A 104 35.98 -13.14 3.13
C ALA A 104 36.52 -11.74 3.42
N THR A 105 35.84 -10.98 4.27
CA THR A 105 36.47 -9.92 5.05
C THR A 105 35.73 -9.84 6.37
N ASP A 106 36.47 -10.09 7.45
CA ASP A 106 36.02 -10.05 8.83
C ASP A 106 35.22 -8.80 9.14
N THR A 107 34.02 -9.00 9.67
CA THR A 107 33.34 -8.13 10.65
C THR A 107 32.01 -8.77 11.02
N ASN A 108 31.92 -9.37 12.21
CA ASN A 108 30.78 -9.59 13.12
C ASN A 108 29.29 -9.59 12.65
N ALA A 109 28.97 -9.72 11.36
CA ALA A 109 27.60 -9.67 10.80
C ALA A 109 26.98 -11.07 10.59
N SER A 110 27.71 -12.13 10.93
CA SER A 110 27.31 -13.53 10.74
C SER A 110 26.32 -14.05 11.79
N SER A 111 26.04 -13.29 12.85
CA SER A 111 25.08 -13.69 13.90
C SER A 111 23.63 -13.36 13.54
N GLU A 112 23.35 -12.23 12.90
CA GLU A 112 21.97 -11.82 12.56
C GLU A 112 21.36 -12.66 11.43
N THR A 113 22.16 -12.99 10.40
CA THR A 113 21.69 -13.77 9.24
C THR A 113 21.47 -15.26 9.55
N ALA A 114 22.17 -15.81 10.56
CA ALA A 114 21.94 -17.17 11.02
C ALA A 114 20.66 -17.27 11.88
N ASN A 115 20.32 -16.21 12.63
CA ASN A 115 19.16 -16.18 13.52
C ASN A 115 17.83 -15.93 12.78
N GLU A 116 17.86 -15.34 11.57
CA GLU A 116 16.67 -15.16 10.73
C GLU A 116 16.13 -16.46 10.08
N LEU A 117 16.97 -17.51 10.01
CA LEU A 117 16.58 -18.83 9.49
C LEU A 117 15.89 -19.71 10.55
N SER A 118 16.16 -19.47 11.83
CA SER A 118 15.60 -20.21 12.97
C SER A 118 14.36 -19.55 13.59
N ASN A 119 14.14 -18.26 13.35
CA ASN A 119 12.92 -17.58 13.77
C ASN A 119 11.78 -17.87 12.78
N GLY A 120 10.60 -18.20 13.31
CA GLY A 120 9.40 -18.56 12.55
C GLY A 120 8.87 -17.48 11.60
N PRO A 121 7.57 -17.53 11.25
CA PRO A 121 6.94 -16.49 10.44
C PRO A 121 7.19 -15.11 11.06
N LYS A 122 7.54 -14.13 10.21
CA LYS A 122 7.84 -12.76 10.69
C LYS A 122 6.52 -12.00 10.81
N ILE A 123 6.35 -11.26 11.90
CA ILE A 123 5.21 -10.34 12.07
C ILE A 123 5.28 -9.27 10.97
N LYS A 124 4.15 -9.02 10.32
CA LYS A 124 3.97 -8.04 9.25
C LYS A 124 3.06 -6.94 9.74
N LYS A 125 3.60 -5.74 9.91
CA LYS A 125 2.82 -4.53 10.16
C LYS A 125 2.69 -3.70 8.89
N LEU A 126 1.55 -3.02 8.73
CA LEU A 126 1.39 -2.04 7.66
C LEU A 126 2.36 -0.87 7.89
N ASN A 127 3.18 -0.56 6.88
CA ASN A 127 4.11 0.56 6.92
C ASN A 127 3.54 1.75 6.16
N LEU A 128 3.21 2.84 6.87
CA LEU A 128 2.70 4.06 6.25
C LEU A 128 3.81 4.95 5.65
N SER A 129 5.06 4.80 6.08
CA SER A 129 6.21 5.58 5.61
C SER A 129 6.79 5.02 4.32
N THR A 130 5.94 4.80 3.32
CA THR A 130 6.35 4.35 1.99
C THR A 130 6.16 5.46 0.98
N TYR A 131 7.05 5.52 -0.02
CA TYR A 131 6.94 6.49 -1.12
C TYR A 131 5.54 6.51 -1.75
N LYS A 132 4.92 5.34 -1.93
CA LYS A 132 3.59 5.21 -2.54
C LYS A 132 2.52 6.01 -1.80
N LEU A 133 2.56 5.99 -0.47
CA LEU A 133 1.58 6.70 0.36
C LEU A 133 1.88 8.19 0.44
N HIS A 134 3.16 8.56 0.54
CA HIS A 134 3.55 9.98 0.50
C HIS A 134 3.24 10.66 -0.83
N ALA A 135 3.42 9.94 -1.94
CA ALA A 135 3.12 10.45 -3.27
C ALA A 135 1.64 10.78 -3.49
N LEU A 136 0.70 10.24 -2.69
CA LEU A 136 -0.73 10.55 -2.81
C LEU A 136 -1.02 12.05 -2.62
N ALA A 137 -0.31 12.70 -1.70
CA ALA A 137 -0.45 14.13 -1.42
C ALA A 137 0.04 15.03 -2.56
N ASP A 138 0.88 14.51 -3.44
CA ASP A 138 1.44 15.26 -4.55
C ASP A 138 0.48 15.33 -5.75
N TYR A 139 -0.51 14.44 -5.84
CA TYR A 139 -1.43 14.36 -6.99
C TYR A 139 -2.18 15.67 -7.25
N PRO A 140 -2.85 16.31 -6.27
CA PRO A 140 -3.57 17.55 -6.53
C PRO A 140 -2.66 18.67 -7.07
N GLN A 141 -1.45 18.80 -6.54
CA GLN A 141 -0.50 19.81 -7.00
C GLN A 141 0.11 19.47 -8.37
N ALA A 142 0.40 18.20 -8.63
CA ALA A 142 0.85 17.75 -9.94
C ALA A 142 -0.21 18.04 -11.02
N ILE A 143 -1.49 17.77 -10.74
CA ILE A 143 -2.59 18.07 -11.67
C ILE A 143 -2.73 19.57 -11.92
N ARG A 144 -2.57 20.41 -10.88
CA ARG A 144 -2.57 21.88 -11.03
C ARG A 144 -1.49 22.37 -11.99
N GLN A 145 -0.29 21.79 -11.90
CA GLN A 145 0.87 22.26 -12.64
C GLN A 145 0.95 21.69 -14.05
N PHE A 146 0.58 20.42 -14.21
CA PHE A 146 0.86 19.66 -15.44
C PHE A 146 -0.39 19.15 -16.16
N GLY A 147 -1.57 19.26 -15.53
CA GLY A 147 -2.82 18.70 -16.04
C GLY A 147 -3.06 17.25 -15.59
N THR A 148 -4.18 16.69 -16.03
CA THR A 148 -4.59 15.32 -15.70
C THR A 148 -3.67 14.29 -16.36
N THR A 149 -3.49 13.14 -15.70
CA THR A 149 -2.54 12.12 -16.15
C THR A 149 -3.04 11.24 -17.30
N ASP A 150 -4.27 11.45 -17.77
CA ASP A 150 -4.91 10.64 -18.81
C ASP A 150 -4.36 10.90 -20.23
N ASN A 151 -3.63 11.99 -20.44
CA ASN A 151 -3.11 12.40 -21.76
C ASN A 151 -1.61 12.18 -22.00
N TYR A 152 -0.87 11.52 -21.11
CA TYR A 152 0.60 11.34 -21.29
C TYR A 152 1.00 10.15 -22.18
N SER A 153 0.06 9.40 -22.76
CA SER A 153 0.39 8.29 -23.65
C SER A 153 0.46 8.74 -25.12
N THR A 154 1.67 8.79 -25.67
CA THR A 154 1.92 8.96 -27.11
C THR A 154 2.04 7.60 -27.83
N GLN A 155 1.56 6.51 -27.25
CA GLN A 155 1.69 5.19 -27.86
C GLN A 155 0.79 5.11 -29.08
N VAL A 156 1.40 5.25 -30.26
CA VAL A 156 0.75 4.98 -31.55
C VAL A 156 0.42 3.49 -31.59
N VAL A 157 -0.86 3.15 -31.48
CA VAL A 157 -1.32 1.77 -31.69
C VAL A 157 -1.17 1.50 -33.18
N SER A 158 -0.09 0.82 -33.58
CA SER A 158 0.00 0.25 -34.93
C SER A 158 -1.00 -0.90 -35.04
N HIS A 159 -1.97 -0.74 -35.93
CA HIS A 159 -2.91 -1.77 -36.35
C HIS A 159 -2.21 -2.94 -37.06
#